data_AF-B0C939-F1
#
_entry.id   AF-B0C939-F1
#
_cell.length_a   1.000
_cell.length_b   1.000
_cell.length_c   1.000
_cell.angle_alpha   90.00
_cell.angle_beta   90.00
_cell.angle_gamma   90.00
#
_symmetry.space_group_name_H-M   'P 1'
#
loop_
_entity.id
_entity.type
_entity.pdbx_description
1 polymer ?
#
loop_
_entity_poly.entity_id
_entity_poly.type
_entity_poly.pdbx_seq_one_letter_code
_entity_poly.pdbx_strand_id
1 'polypeptide(L)'
;MKTTQKIDPLLSLIAVPPGYLNVMGYWDASEENGPGCRAVVWLQGCHRHCSDCANPQSWSFELNELISIDRMFRTIVRNPKNEGVTFAGGEPFWQASALALLAKRLKAEGLNTMAYTGFTLERLLAPYAPAGSQALLDQLDLVVDASVCKTPVGCFL
;
A
#
# COMPACT_ATOMS: atom_id res chain seq x y z
N MET A 1 22.78 3.50 23.66
CA MET A 1 22.28 2.13 23.48
C MET A 1 21.75 2.00 22.07
N LYS A 2 22.36 1.17 21.22
CA LYS A 2 21.83 0.89 19.87
C LYS A 2 20.67 -0.06 20.05
N THR A 3 19.44 0.42 19.92
CA THR A 3 18.25 -0.41 19.89
C THR A 3 18.31 -1.20 18.59
N THR A 4 18.75 -2.45 18.67
CA THR A 4 18.64 -3.38 17.55
C THR A 4 17.16 -3.61 17.34
N GLN A 5 16.57 -2.93 16.34
CA GLN A 5 15.22 -3.25 15.90
C GLN A 5 15.23 -4.73 15.51
N LYS A 6 14.50 -5.56 16.26
CA LYS A 6 14.22 -6.94 15.85
C LYS A 6 13.36 -6.84 14.59
N ILE A 7 14.00 -7.02 13.44
CA ILE A 7 13.33 -7.13 12.16
C ILE A 7 12.44 -8.39 12.24
N ASP A 8 11.16 -8.24 11.91
CA ASP A 8 10.21 -9.36 11.86
C ASP A 8 10.79 -10.46 10.92
N PRO A 9 10.92 -11.73 11.35
CA PRO A 9 11.42 -12.82 10.51
C PRO A 9 10.64 -13.01 9.19
N LEU A 10 9.40 -12.52 9.11
CA LEU A 10 8.62 -12.50 7.86
C LEU A 10 9.12 -11.45 6.85
N LEU A 11 9.79 -10.38 7.28
CA LEU A 11 10.37 -9.37 6.38
C LEU A 11 11.52 -9.94 5.54
N SER A 12 12.27 -10.93 6.06
CA SER A 12 13.35 -11.59 5.30
C SER A 12 12.88 -12.48 4.15
N LEU A 13 11.56 -12.68 3.99
CA LEU A 13 10.96 -13.47 2.91
C LEU A 13 10.29 -12.61 1.82
N ILE A 14 10.22 -11.29 1.98
CA ILE A 14 9.68 -10.40 0.95
C ILE A 14 10.75 -10.21 -0.13
N ALA A 15 10.71 -11.05 -1.16
CA ALA A 15 11.65 -11.05 -2.28
C ALA A 15 11.38 -9.93 -3.30
N VAL A 16 10.84 -8.78 -2.88
CA VAL A 16 10.58 -7.64 -3.78
C VAL A 16 11.88 -6.86 -3.95
N PRO A 17 12.46 -6.79 -5.16
CA PRO A 17 13.70 -6.06 -5.38
C PRO A 17 13.52 -4.56 -5.11
N PRO A 18 14.56 -3.84 -4.62
CA PRO A 18 14.51 -2.40 -4.49
C PRO A 18 14.10 -1.74 -5.81
N GLY A 19 13.18 -0.77 -5.75
CA GLY A 19 12.66 -0.07 -6.94
C GLY A 19 11.47 -0.75 -7.63
N TYR A 20 10.97 -1.85 -7.08
CA TYR A 20 9.79 -2.57 -7.58
C TYR A 20 8.69 -2.66 -6.54
N LEU A 21 7.47 -2.88 -7.03
CA LEU A 21 6.27 -3.23 -6.28
C LEU A 21 5.83 -4.63 -6.70
N ASN A 22 5.35 -5.43 -5.75
CA ASN A 22 4.62 -6.67 -6.01
C ASN A 22 3.12 -6.38 -5.97
N VAL A 23 2.49 -6.43 -7.13
CA VAL A 23 1.13 -5.93 -7.37
C VAL A 23 0.22 -7.12 -7.68
N MET A 24 -0.95 -7.14 -7.04
CA MET A 24 -2.06 -8.06 -7.36
C MET A 24 -2.85 -7.54 -8.57
N GLY A 25 -3.02 -6.23 -8.67
CA GLY A 25 -3.73 -5.61 -9.79
C GLY A 25 -3.64 -4.08 -9.78
N TYR A 26 -4.13 -3.49 -10.87
CA TYR A 26 -4.21 -2.04 -11.06
C TYR A 26 -5.58 -1.68 -11.63
N TRP A 27 -6.23 -0.68 -11.05
CA TRP A 27 -7.42 -0.05 -11.64
C TRP A 27 -7.13 1.42 -11.93
N ASP A 28 -7.59 1.87 -13.09
CA ASP A 28 -7.42 3.24 -13.54
C ASP A 28 -8.75 3.98 -13.41
N ALA A 29 -8.71 5.25 -13.01
CA ALA A 29 -9.89 6.12 -12.94
C ALA A 29 -11.08 5.55 -12.14
N SER A 30 -10.83 5.02 -10.94
CA SER A 30 -11.87 4.56 -10.01
C SER A 30 -12.49 5.72 -9.23
N GLU A 31 -13.81 5.72 -9.09
CA GLU A 31 -14.57 6.65 -8.24
C GLU A 31 -15.04 5.99 -6.92
N GLU A 32 -14.73 4.70 -6.73
CA GLU A 32 -15.20 3.91 -5.58
C GLU A 32 -14.12 3.78 -4.48
N ASN A 33 -12.84 3.88 -4.86
CA ASN A 33 -11.71 3.58 -3.96
C ASN A 33 -11.12 4.82 -3.28
N GLY A 34 -11.96 5.81 -2.96
CA GLY A 34 -11.56 7.03 -2.24
C GLY A 34 -12.16 8.31 -2.86
N PRO A 35 -11.82 9.49 -2.32
CA PRO A 35 -12.36 10.75 -2.82
C PRO A 35 -11.85 11.10 -4.22
N GLY A 36 -12.77 11.47 -5.12
CA GLY A 36 -12.48 11.83 -6.51
C GLY A 36 -12.21 10.62 -7.40
N CYS A 37 -11.76 10.88 -8.62
CA CYS A 37 -11.35 9.83 -9.54
C CYS A 37 -9.87 9.47 -9.34
N ARG A 38 -9.54 8.18 -9.12
CA ARG A 38 -8.22 7.76 -8.61
C ARG A 38 -7.67 6.54 -9.34
N ALA A 39 -6.36 6.50 -9.50
CA ALA A 39 -5.66 5.25 -9.78
C ALA A 39 -5.59 4.39 -8.51
N VAL A 40 -5.76 3.08 -8.63
CA VAL A 40 -5.74 2.16 -7.51
C VAL A 40 -4.70 1.09 -7.75
N VAL A 41 -3.70 1.04 -6.86
CA VAL A 41 -2.68 0.02 -6.87
C VAL A 41 -3.04 -1.00 -5.79
N TRP A 42 -3.36 -2.22 -6.21
CA TRP A 42 -3.68 -3.34 -5.31
C TRP A 42 -2.41 -4.14 -5.06
N LEU A 43 -1.87 -4.07 -3.85
CA LEU A 43 -0.62 -4.72 -3.49
C LEU A 43 -0.82 -6.20 -3.18
N GLN A 44 0.22 -6.98 -3.40
CA GLN A 44 0.32 -8.38 -3.02
C GLN A 44 1.03 -8.53 -1.65
N GLY A 45 0.58 -9.47 -0.83
CA GLY A 45 1.14 -9.82 0.48
C GLY A 45 0.30 -9.30 1.65
N CYS A 46 -0.30 -10.21 2.43
CA CYS A 46 -0.99 -9.87 3.68
C CYS A 46 -1.08 -11.07 4.63
N HIS A 47 -0.54 -10.94 5.84
CA HIS A 47 -0.56 -12.01 6.84
C HIS A 47 -1.87 -12.09 7.63
N ARG A 48 -2.81 -11.15 7.44
CA ARG A 48 -3.98 -11.04 8.33
C ARG A 48 -5.01 -12.14 8.10
N HIS A 49 -5.09 -12.66 6.86
CA HIS A 49 -6.02 -13.72 6.46
C HIS A 49 -7.43 -13.54 7.05
N CYS A 50 -7.97 -12.32 6.96
CA CYS A 50 -9.29 -12.00 7.51
C CYS A 50 -10.36 -12.93 6.91
N SER A 51 -11.31 -13.41 7.72
CA SER A 51 -12.35 -14.36 7.25
C SER A 51 -13.18 -13.81 6.10
N ASP A 52 -13.44 -12.51 6.11
CA ASP A 52 -14.31 -11.82 5.14
C ASP A 52 -13.49 -10.99 4.14
N CYS A 53 -12.25 -11.44 3.85
CA CYS A 53 -11.40 -10.73 2.90
C CYS A 53 -12.00 -10.82 1.49
N ALA A 54 -12.23 -9.66 0.85
CA ALA A 54 -12.68 -9.60 -0.54
C ALA A 54 -11.61 -10.09 -1.53
N ASN A 55 -10.34 -10.07 -1.12
CA ASN A 55 -9.19 -10.38 -1.96
C ASN A 55 -8.25 -11.42 -1.32
N PRO A 56 -8.70 -12.67 -1.04
CA PRO A 56 -7.85 -13.68 -0.40
C PRO A 56 -6.64 -14.06 -1.26
N GLN A 57 -6.71 -13.88 -2.58
CA GLN A 57 -5.57 -14.05 -3.48
C GLN A 57 -4.41 -13.07 -3.19
N SER A 58 -4.67 -11.93 -2.53
CA SER A 58 -3.65 -10.97 -2.13
C SER A 58 -2.79 -11.44 -0.94
N TRP A 59 -3.13 -12.54 -0.28
CA TRP A 59 -2.48 -12.96 0.97
C TRP A 59 -1.05 -13.45 0.78
N SER A 60 -0.80 -14.21 -0.30
CA SER A 60 0.52 -14.76 -0.57
C SER A 60 1.57 -13.65 -0.67
N PHE A 61 2.74 -13.87 -0.07
CA PHE A 61 3.90 -12.99 -0.24
C PHE A 61 4.76 -13.38 -1.44
N GLU A 62 4.38 -14.43 -2.18
CA GLU A 62 5.02 -14.77 -3.46
C GLU A 62 4.85 -13.63 -4.47
N LEU A 63 5.80 -13.55 -5.40
CA LEU A 63 5.76 -12.57 -6.48
C LEU A 63 4.57 -12.87 -7.41
N ASN A 64 3.71 -11.87 -7.59
CA ASN A 64 2.62 -11.88 -8.53
C ASN A 64 3.04 -11.05 -9.76
N GLU A 65 2.67 -9.76 -9.84
CA GLU A 65 3.22 -8.85 -10.85
C GLU A 65 4.28 -7.93 -10.25
N LEU A 66 5.53 -8.09 -10.69
CA LEU A 66 6.60 -7.14 -10.37
C LEU A 66 6.56 -5.93 -11.31
N ILE A 67 6.23 -4.76 -10.77
CA ILE A 67 6.16 -3.50 -11.52
C ILE A 67 7.20 -2.53 -10.95
N SER A 68 8.06 -1.97 -11.81
CA SER A 68 8.99 -0.93 -11.36
C SER A 68 8.23 0.35 -10.98
N ILE A 69 8.76 1.08 -9.99
CA ILE A 69 8.19 2.37 -9.57
C ILE A 69 8.06 3.33 -10.77
N ASP A 70 9.05 3.35 -11.67
CA ASP A 70 9.01 4.15 -12.90
C ASP A 70 7.88 3.77 -13.84
N ARG A 71 7.63 2.47 -14.02
CA ARG A 71 6.53 1.99 -14.86
C ARG A 71 5.20 2.38 -14.23
N MET A 72 5.01 2.10 -12.94
CA MET A 72 3.78 2.44 -12.23
C MET A 72 3.50 3.95 -12.24
N PHE A 73 4.50 4.77 -11.93
CA PHE A 73 4.40 6.23 -12.00
C PHE A 73 3.92 6.71 -13.38
N ARG A 74 4.59 6.28 -14.47
CA ARG A 74 4.21 6.66 -15.83
C ARG A 74 2.81 6.19 -16.21
N THR A 75 2.39 5.01 -15.74
CA THR A 75 1.03 4.51 -15.97
C THR A 75 0.00 5.43 -15.32
N ILE A 76 0.19 5.80 -14.06
CA ILE A 76 -0.77 6.61 -13.29
C ILE A 76 -0.92 8.02 -13.89
N VAL A 77 0.19 8.72 -14.12
CA VAL A 77 0.17 10.12 -14.58
C VAL A 77 -0.27 10.27 -16.04
N ARG A 78 -0.30 9.17 -16.80
CA ARG A 78 -0.75 9.20 -18.20
C ARG A 78 -2.23 9.50 -18.34
N ASN A 79 -3.04 9.13 -17.34
CA ASN A 79 -4.47 9.39 -17.37
C ASN A 79 -4.80 10.66 -16.57
N PRO A 80 -5.17 11.77 -17.23
CA PRO A 80 -5.46 13.04 -16.56
C PRO A 80 -6.75 13.02 -15.73
N LYS A 81 -7.56 11.95 -15.82
CA LYS A 81 -8.73 11.77 -14.94
C LYS A 81 -8.32 11.41 -13.52
N ASN A 82 -7.13 10.86 -13.31
CA ASN A 82 -6.66 10.55 -11.97
C ASN A 82 -6.36 11.87 -11.25
N GLU A 83 -7.16 12.17 -10.23
CA GLU A 83 -6.96 13.27 -9.27
C GLU A 83 -6.06 12.83 -8.10
N GLY A 84 -5.92 11.51 -7.94
CA GLY A 84 -5.10 10.91 -6.90
C GLY A 84 -4.79 9.43 -7.13
N VAL A 85 -4.12 8.86 -6.14
CA VAL A 85 -3.80 7.43 -6.07
C VAL A 85 -4.26 6.85 -4.74
N THR A 86 -4.76 5.62 -4.77
CA THR A 86 -5.08 4.80 -3.61
C THR A 86 -4.20 3.56 -3.60
N PHE A 87 -3.49 3.35 -2.50
CA PHE A 87 -2.78 2.09 -2.23
C PHE A 87 -3.70 1.17 -1.40
N ALA A 88 -4.02 0.00 -1.94
CA ALA A 88 -4.95 -0.96 -1.33
C ALA A 88 -4.47 -2.40 -1.57
N GLY A 89 -5.36 -3.40 -1.43
CA GLY A 89 -5.03 -4.81 -1.63
C GLY A 89 -4.57 -5.49 -0.37
N GLY A 90 -3.50 -6.29 -0.46
CA GLY A 90 -3.00 -7.10 0.63
C GLY A 90 -2.77 -6.27 1.89
N GLU A 91 -1.59 -5.66 2.01
CA GLU A 91 -1.33 -4.67 3.05
C GLU A 91 -0.24 -3.72 2.54
N PRO A 92 -0.59 -2.47 2.15
CA PRO A 92 0.35 -1.52 1.57
C PRO A 92 1.61 -1.30 2.41
N PHE A 93 1.49 -1.33 3.74
CA PHE A 93 2.62 -1.07 4.62
C PHE A 93 3.68 -2.18 4.64
N TRP A 94 3.42 -3.35 4.05
CA TRP A 94 4.48 -4.34 3.79
C TRP A 94 5.42 -3.95 2.65
N GLN A 95 5.02 -3.00 1.81
CA GLN A 95 5.83 -2.45 0.71
C GLN A 95 6.08 -0.94 0.89
N ALA A 96 6.01 -0.45 2.13
CA ALA A 96 5.99 0.99 2.44
C ALA A 96 7.17 1.76 1.87
N SER A 97 8.38 1.19 1.91
CA SER A 97 9.58 1.87 1.40
C SER A 97 9.50 2.18 -0.11
N ALA A 98 8.99 1.24 -0.92
CA ALA A 98 8.80 1.45 -2.35
C ALA A 98 7.62 2.38 -2.65
N LEU A 99 6.53 2.24 -1.91
CA LEU A 99 5.36 3.10 -2.04
C LEU A 99 5.66 4.55 -1.65
N ALA A 100 6.50 4.80 -0.64
CA ALA A 100 6.91 6.15 -0.26
C ALA A 100 7.61 6.88 -1.41
N LEU A 101 8.47 6.17 -2.16
CA LEU A 101 9.15 6.72 -3.34
C LEU A 101 8.16 7.02 -4.47
N LEU A 102 7.19 6.13 -4.71
CA LEU A 102 6.14 6.35 -5.70
C LEU A 102 5.24 7.53 -5.31
N ALA A 103 4.74 7.54 -4.07
CA ALA A 103 3.86 8.58 -3.53
C ALA A 103 4.51 9.96 -3.61
N LYS A 104 5.79 10.07 -3.22
CA LYS A 104 6.55 11.33 -3.32
C LYS A 104 6.57 11.88 -4.75
N ARG A 105 6.73 11.01 -5.76
CA ARG A 105 6.73 11.41 -7.17
C ARG A 105 5.34 11.82 -7.65
N LEU A 106 4.31 11.07 -7.28
CA LEU A 106 2.93 11.38 -7.66
C LEU A 106 2.46 12.71 -7.05
N LYS A 107 2.86 13.00 -5.80
CA LYS A 107 2.59 14.31 -5.17
C LYS A 107 3.27 15.47 -5.88
N ALA A 108 4.46 15.27 -6.42
CA ALA A 108 5.15 16.29 -7.20
C ALA A 108 4.39 16.65 -8.49
N GLU A 109 3.55 15.74 -9.00
CA GLU A 109 2.64 15.95 -10.13
C GLU A 109 1.26 16.49 -9.70
N GLY A 110 1.08 16.82 -8.41
CA GLY A 110 -0.17 17.36 -7.87
C GLY A 110 -1.24 16.32 -7.53
N LEU A 111 -0.92 15.02 -7.59
CA LEU A 111 -1.85 13.95 -7.24
C LEU A 111 -1.95 13.76 -5.72
N ASN A 112 -3.17 13.65 -5.22
CA ASN A 112 -3.43 13.27 -3.84
C ASN A 112 -3.09 11.78 -3.60
N THR A 113 -2.56 11.43 -2.43
CA THR A 113 -2.16 10.05 -2.11
C THR A 113 -2.88 9.54 -0.87
N MET A 114 -3.41 8.31 -0.93
CA MET A 114 -4.03 7.66 0.23
C MET A 114 -3.72 6.17 0.32
N ALA A 115 -3.92 5.59 1.50
CA ALA A 115 -3.83 4.14 1.69
C ALA A 115 -4.94 3.60 2.59
N TYR A 116 -5.45 2.41 2.24
CA TYR A 116 -6.21 1.55 3.14
C TYR A 116 -5.25 0.57 3.81
N THR A 117 -5.34 0.42 5.13
CA THR A 117 -4.45 -0.46 5.90
C THR A 117 -5.19 -1.21 7.00
N GLY A 118 -4.77 -2.45 7.24
CA GLY A 118 -5.23 -3.25 8.37
C GLY A 118 -4.48 -2.94 9.67
N PHE A 119 -3.45 -2.09 9.66
CA PHE A 119 -2.80 -1.61 10.86
C PHE A 119 -3.49 -0.37 11.39
N THR A 120 -3.53 -0.18 12.72
CA THR A 120 -3.92 1.11 13.27
C THR A 120 -2.83 2.15 13.05
N LEU A 121 -3.21 3.41 13.00
CA LEU A 121 -2.29 4.53 12.95
C LEU A 121 -1.31 4.49 14.13
N GLU A 122 -1.74 4.15 15.35
CA GLU A 122 -0.84 4.04 16.49
C GLU A 122 0.23 2.95 16.28
N ARG A 123 -0.14 1.82 15.67
CA ARG A 123 0.83 0.78 15.32
C ARG A 123 1.80 1.27 14.24
N LEU A 124 1.32 2.02 13.26
CA LEU A 124 2.16 2.53 12.17
C LEU A 124 3.14 3.62 12.62
N LEU A 125 2.82 4.34 13.70
CA LEU A 125 3.69 5.33 14.33
C LEU A 125 4.62 4.72 15.39
N ALA A 126 4.44 3.44 15.75
CA ALA A 126 5.22 2.81 16.80
C ALA A 126 6.64 2.43 16.35
N PRO A 127 7.62 2.30 17.28
CA PRO A 127 9.00 1.89 16.94
C PRO A 127 9.15 0.51 16.31
N TYR A 128 8.09 -0.31 16.34
CA TYR A 128 8.03 -1.65 15.76
C TYR A 128 7.14 -1.72 14.50
N ALA A 129 6.77 -0.57 13.94
CA ALA A 129 6.05 -0.50 12.67
C ALA A 129 6.83 -1.17 11.52
N PRO A 130 6.16 -1.63 10.45
CA PRO A 130 6.84 -2.10 9.25
C PRO A 130 7.88 -1.11 8.71
N ALA A 131 8.94 -1.65 8.10
CA ALA A 131 10.03 -0.83 7.59
C ALA A 131 9.55 0.16 6.51
N GLY A 132 9.82 1.45 6.73
CA GLY A 132 9.38 2.51 5.82
C GLY A 132 7.97 3.03 6.09
N SER A 133 7.27 2.56 7.13
CA SER A 133 5.93 3.08 7.49
C SER A 133 5.92 4.59 7.67
N GLN A 134 6.87 5.15 8.44
CA GLN A 134 6.95 6.61 8.61
C GLN A 134 7.16 7.34 7.28
N ALA A 135 8.07 6.84 6.44
CA ALA A 135 8.35 7.46 5.14
C ALA A 135 7.13 7.46 4.22
N LEU A 136 6.31 6.39 4.25
CA LEU A 136 5.05 6.34 3.51
C LEU A 136 4.03 7.30 4.14
N LEU A 137 3.83 7.26 5.46
CA LEU A 137 2.91 8.16 6.16
C LEU A 137 3.20 9.64 5.87
N ASP A 138 4.47 10.04 5.83
CA ASP A 138 4.88 11.41 5.50
C ASP A 138 4.47 11.83 4.08
N GLN A 139 4.24 10.87 3.19
CA GLN A 139 3.72 11.14 1.85
C GLN A 139 2.20 11.08 1.81
N LEU A 140 1.53 10.23 2.58
CA LEU A 140 0.08 10.08 2.47
C LEU A 140 -0.68 11.32 2.95
N ASP A 141 -1.67 11.74 2.16
CA ASP A 141 -2.59 12.82 2.51
C ASP A 141 -3.79 12.30 3.32
N LEU A 142 -4.12 11.01 3.16
CA LEU A 142 -5.19 10.33 3.89
C LEU A 142 -4.78 8.88 4.18
N VAL A 143 -5.05 8.42 5.40
CA VAL A 143 -4.92 7.01 5.79
C VAL A 143 -6.26 6.58 6.35
N VAL A 144 -6.79 5.47 5.85
CA VAL A 144 -7.93 4.79 6.43
C VAL A 144 -7.43 3.51 7.07
N ASP A 145 -7.41 3.48 8.40
CA ASP A 145 -7.04 2.30 9.15
C ASP A 145 -8.26 1.47 9.56
N ALA A 146 -8.05 0.16 9.69
CA ALA A 146 -9.05 -0.75 10.24
C ALA A 146 -8.37 -1.80 11.11
N SER A 147 -8.52 -1.66 12.43
CA SER A 147 -7.93 -2.59 13.41
C SER A 147 -8.56 -4.00 13.36
N VAL A 148 -9.83 -4.10 12.96
CA VAL A 148 -10.62 -5.33 13.09
C VAL A 148 -10.93 -5.95 11.73
N CYS A 149 -10.56 -7.22 11.54
CA CYS A 149 -10.92 -8.06 10.39
C CYS A 149 -12.43 -8.40 10.29
N LYS A 150 -13.34 -7.68 10.97
CA LYS A 150 -14.77 -8.04 11.14
C LYS A 150 -15.73 -6.89 10.86
N THR A 151 -15.43 -6.00 9.93
CA THR A 151 -16.45 -5.03 9.52
C THR A 151 -17.32 -5.63 8.41
N PRO A 152 -18.67 -5.60 8.55
CA PRO A 152 -19.60 -6.03 7.49
C PRO A 152 -19.61 -5.08 6.29
N VAL A 153 -18.93 -3.94 6.39
CA VAL A 153 -18.41 -3.22 5.23
C VAL A 153 -17.12 -3.92 4.85
N GLY A 154 -17.22 -4.74 3.80
CA GLY A 154 -16.14 -5.55 3.27
C GLY A 154 -14.84 -4.75 3.18
N CYS A 155 -13.73 -5.46 3.42
CA CYS A 155 -12.38 -4.98 3.18
C CYS A 155 -12.38 -4.15 1.89
N PHE A 156 -12.29 -2.82 2.07
CA PHE A 156 -12.80 -1.79 1.16
C PHE A 156 -12.71 -2.21 -0.32
N LEU A 157 -13.90 -2.40 -0.91
CA LEU A 157 -14.14 -2.63 -2.35
C LEU A 157 -13.30 -1.65 -3.17
#